data_AF-A0A374T8X5-F1
#
_entry.id   AF-A0A374T8X5-F1
#
_cell.length_a   1.000
_cell.length_b   1.000
_cell.length_c   1.000
_cell.angle_alpha   90.00
_cell.angle_beta   90.00
_cell.angle_gamma   90.00
#
_symmetry.space_group_name_H-M   'P 1'
#
loop_
_entity.id
_entity.type
_entity.pdbx_description
1 polymer ?
#
loop_
_entity_poly.entity_id
_entity_poly.type
_entity_poly.pdbx_seq_one_letter_code
_entity_poly.pdbx_strand_id
1 'polypeptide(L)'
;MAVKAYHKVQCSNLKVQSNTVIKDYFKIEKNPKKGLLPLEWVMLGYMAITVFTMLFTFTKVVNPESMLWGRLRILVMTLALWGVYRMIPCRITKMVRIMAQIALLAWWYPDTYEINRMFPNLDHLFAGWEQDLFGCQPALLFAKAMPWAVVSELMSMGYFMYYPMIAAVVLYYFFCRYYEAERVSFVLLASFFIYYLIYIYVPVVGPTFYFDAVGVQDIAKGIFPAMGDYFSTHTNCLPTPGYTDGIFYQLVEDAKEAGERPTAAFPSSHVGVSTICMLLAWHSRNRKLLFTMLPFYIFLCMATVYIQAHYLIDAIAGWISAIVIYFMLMAVSKNMK
;
A
#
# COMPACT_ATOMS: atom_id res chain seq x y z
N MET A 1 21.65 27.58 -36.98
CA MET A 1 21.80 27.57 -35.51
C MET A 1 20.60 28.27 -34.90
N ALA A 2 19.64 27.54 -34.33
CA ALA A 2 18.49 28.13 -33.65
C ALA A 2 18.20 27.31 -32.38
N VAL A 3 18.49 27.91 -31.23
CA VAL A 3 18.28 27.30 -29.91
C VAL A 3 16.86 27.59 -29.46
N LYS A 4 16.07 26.53 -29.25
CA LYS A 4 14.73 26.56 -28.63
C LYS A 4 14.86 26.90 -27.15
N ALA A 5 14.27 28.01 -26.72
CA ALA A 5 14.02 28.30 -25.31
C ALA A 5 12.72 27.60 -24.87
N TYR A 6 12.82 26.65 -23.93
CA TYR A 6 11.68 26.07 -23.22
C TYR A 6 11.79 26.36 -21.72
N HIS A 7 10.63 26.67 -21.15
CA HIS A 7 10.26 26.63 -19.73
C HIS A 7 10.94 27.58 -18.74
N LYS A 8 10.19 28.64 -18.41
CA LYS A 8 10.08 29.14 -17.04
C LYS A 8 8.67 29.69 -16.81
N VAL A 9 7.75 28.87 -16.31
CA VAL A 9 6.52 29.39 -15.70
C VAL A 9 6.84 29.56 -14.23
N GLN A 10 7.18 30.80 -13.89
CA GLN A 10 7.49 31.26 -12.55
C GLN A 10 6.17 31.41 -11.79
N CYS A 11 6.07 30.75 -10.64
CA CYS A 11 4.90 30.74 -9.76
C CYS A 11 4.77 32.08 -9.02
N SER A 12 4.33 33.13 -9.71
CA SER A 12 4.06 34.44 -9.10
C SER A 12 2.99 35.18 -9.89
N ASN A 13 1.73 34.81 -9.70
CA ASN A 13 0.53 35.65 -9.92
C ASN A 13 -0.74 34.88 -9.50
N LEU A 14 -0.93 34.69 -8.19
CA LEU A 14 -1.98 33.83 -7.62
C LEU A 14 -3.35 34.51 -7.42
N LYS A 15 -3.55 35.79 -7.78
CA LYS A 15 -4.82 36.50 -7.47
C LYS A 15 -5.75 36.85 -8.64
N VAL A 16 -5.34 36.67 -9.91
CA VAL A 16 -6.20 37.00 -11.07
C VAL A 16 -6.62 35.76 -11.89
N GLN A 17 -6.14 34.56 -11.52
CA GLN A 17 -6.26 33.34 -12.33
C GLN A 17 -7.07 32.21 -11.67
N SER A 18 -7.78 32.47 -10.56
CA SER A 18 -8.44 31.42 -9.77
C SER A 18 -9.70 30.85 -10.44
N ASN A 19 -10.58 31.71 -10.95
CA ASN A 19 -11.88 31.28 -11.50
C ASN A 19 -11.80 30.58 -12.87
N THR A 20 -10.75 30.84 -13.65
CA THR A 20 -10.52 30.21 -14.96
C THR A 20 -9.93 28.80 -14.81
N VAL A 21 -9.05 28.60 -13.84
CA VAL A 21 -8.38 27.31 -13.59
C VAL A 21 -9.36 26.25 -13.07
N ILE A 22 -10.31 26.63 -12.21
CA ILE A 22 -11.33 25.69 -11.68
C ILE A 22 -12.25 25.20 -12.82
N LYS A 23 -12.69 26.11 -13.71
CA LYS A 23 -13.56 25.76 -14.84
C LYS A 23 -12.91 24.75 -15.80
N ASP A 24 -11.59 24.79 -15.95
CA ASP A 24 -10.85 23.86 -16.81
C ASP A 24 -10.90 22.40 -16.32
N TYR A 25 -11.06 22.15 -15.03
CA TYR A 25 -11.20 20.78 -14.49
C TYR A 25 -12.58 20.17 -14.74
N PHE A 26 -13.62 21.00 -14.83
CA PHE A 26 -15.00 20.59 -15.14
C PHE A 26 -15.32 20.61 -16.64
N LYS A 27 -14.39 21.10 -17.46
CA LYS A 27 -14.56 21.13 -18.90
C LYS A 27 -14.65 19.72 -19.47
N ILE A 28 -15.66 19.49 -20.31
CA ILE A 28 -15.87 18.23 -21.03
C ILE A 28 -14.68 18.00 -21.97
N GLU A 29 -14.03 16.84 -21.82
CA GLU A 29 -12.92 16.43 -22.67
C GLU A 29 -13.42 16.11 -24.08
N LYS A 30 -12.69 16.58 -25.11
CA LYS A 30 -13.09 16.39 -26.51
C LYS A 30 -13.07 14.92 -26.96
N ASN A 31 -12.12 14.14 -26.45
CA ASN A 31 -11.91 12.74 -26.81
C ASN A 31 -11.82 11.88 -25.55
N PRO A 32 -12.95 11.67 -24.85
CA PRO A 32 -12.92 10.98 -23.57
C PRO A 32 -12.76 9.47 -23.77
N LYS A 33 -11.99 8.84 -22.88
CA LYS A 33 -11.84 7.37 -22.84
C LYS A 33 -13.18 6.69 -22.62
N LYS A 34 -13.67 5.92 -23.60
CA LYS A 34 -15.02 5.34 -23.56
C LYS A 34 -15.11 4.08 -22.67
N GLY A 35 -14.03 3.31 -22.59
CA GLY A 35 -13.96 2.06 -21.82
C GLY A 35 -13.50 2.23 -20.38
N LEU A 36 -13.15 1.10 -19.76
CA LEU A 36 -12.51 1.06 -18.45
C LEU A 36 -11.11 1.67 -18.47
N LEU A 37 -10.70 2.22 -17.34
CA LEU A 37 -9.33 2.67 -17.10
C LEU A 37 -8.41 1.45 -16.95
N PRO A 38 -7.11 1.57 -17.25
CA PRO A 38 -6.17 0.45 -17.14
C PRO A 38 -6.08 -0.09 -15.71
N LEU A 39 -6.21 0.79 -14.73
CA LEU A 39 -6.26 0.44 -13.31
C LEU A 39 -7.52 -0.37 -12.95
N GLU A 40 -8.67 -0.10 -13.59
CA GLU A 40 -9.89 -0.89 -13.40
C GLU A 40 -9.74 -2.27 -14.05
N TRP A 41 -9.03 -2.38 -15.19
CA TRP A 41 -8.69 -3.68 -15.77
C TRP A 41 -7.78 -4.51 -14.86
N VAL A 42 -6.82 -3.89 -14.18
CA VAL A 42 -5.99 -4.60 -13.19
C VAL A 42 -6.83 -5.08 -12.01
N MET A 43 -7.73 -4.24 -11.49
CA MET A 43 -8.67 -4.64 -10.45
C MET A 43 -9.54 -5.84 -10.88
N LEU A 44 -10.07 -5.82 -12.11
CA LEU A 44 -10.84 -6.95 -12.64
C LEU A 44 -9.99 -8.21 -12.80
N GLY A 45 -8.73 -8.07 -13.21
CA GLY A 45 -7.78 -9.19 -13.28
C GLY A 45 -7.54 -9.82 -11.90
N TYR A 46 -7.28 -8.99 -10.88
CA TYR A 46 -7.15 -9.46 -9.50
C TYR A 46 -8.44 -10.13 -9.00
N MET A 47 -9.60 -9.53 -9.28
CA MET A 47 -10.89 -10.09 -8.94
C MET A 47 -11.09 -11.47 -9.59
N ALA A 48 -10.75 -11.63 -10.87
CA ALA A 48 -10.86 -12.89 -11.58
C ALA A 48 -9.94 -13.98 -10.98
N ILE A 49 -8.69 -13.64 -10.67
CA ILE A 49 -7.73 -14.57 -10.04
C ILE A 49 -8.24 -15.03 -8.67
N THR A 50 -8.74 -14.10 -7.85
CA THR A 50 -9.24 -14.43 -6.51
C THR A 50 -10.53 -15.24 -6.55
N VAL A 51 -11.47 -14.92 -7.45
CA VAL A 51 -12.68 -15.75 -7.67
C VAL A 51 -12.29 -17.15 -8.15
N PHE A 52 -11.36 -17.25 -9.10
CA PHE A 52 -10.85 -18.55 -9.55
C PHE A 52 -10.27 -19.34 -8.38
N THR A 53 -9.43 -18.72 -7.56
CA THR A 53 -8.88 -19.36 -6.35
C THR A 53 -9.98 -19.86 -5.43
N MET A 54 -11.01 -19.04 -5.16
CA MET A 54 -12.16 -19.42 -4.34
C MET A 54 -12.95 -20.60 -4.93
N LEU A 55 -13.12 -20.68 -6.26
CA LEU A 55 -13.82 -21.79 -6.90
C LEU A 55 -13.11 -23.13 -6.68
N PHE A 56 -11.78 -23.16 -6.77
CA PHE A 56 -10.99 -24.37 -6.52
C PHE A 56 -10.82 -24.71 -5.04
N THR A 57 -11.06 -23.75 -4.15
CA THR A 57 -10.91 -23.90 -2.70
C THR A 57 -12.24 -23.76 -1.96
N PHE A 58 -13.38 -23.89 -2.66
CA PHE A 58 -14.70 -23.53 -2.14
C PHE A 58 -15.08 -24.26 -0.83
N THR A 59 -14.56 -25.46 -0.62
CA THR A 59 -14.79 -26.25 0.61
C THR A 59 -13.92 -25.83 1.80
N LYS A 60 -12.89 -25.00 1.57
CA LYS A 60 -11.97 -24.48 2.59
C LYS A 60 -12.14 -22.99 2.88
N VAL A 61 -12.75 -22.24 1.96
CA VAL A 61 -13.04 -20.81 2.16
C VAL A 61 -14.10 -20.66 3.23
N VAL A 62 -13.82 -19.86 4.26
CA VAL A 62 -14.69 -19.68 5.43
C VAL A 62 -15.91 -18.81 5.11
N ASN A 63 -15.72 -17.67 4.42
CA ASN A 63 -16.78 -16.70 4.15
C ASN A 63 -17.04 -16.41 2.66
N PRO A 64 -17.25 -17.43 1.80
CA PRO A 64 -17.28 -17.26 0.35
C PRO A 64 -18.40 -16.34 -0.14
N GLU A 65 -19.58 -16.38 0.50
CA GLU A 65 -20.70 -15.52 0.12
C GLU A 65 -20.39 -14.04 0.36
N SER A 66 -19.84 -13.69 1.52
CA SER A 66 -19.50 -12.31 1.87
C SER A 66 -18.46 -11.72 0.90
N MET A 67 -17.47 -12.52 0.52
CA MET A 67 -16.42 -12.18 -0.43
C MET A 67 -16.98 -11.96 -1.85
N LEU A 68 -17.92 -12.79 -2.30
CA LEU A 68 -18.59 -12.61 -3.60
C LEU A 68 -19.49 -11.37 -3.61
N TRP A 69 -20.23 -11.11 -2.53
CA TRP A 69 -21.02 -9.89 -2.38
C TRP A 69 -20.16 -8.62 -2.35
N GLY A 70 -19.00 -8.67 -1.69
CA GLY A 70 -18.01 -7.59 -1.72
C GLY A 70 -17.56 -7.25 -3.14
N ARG A 71 -17.23 -8.27 -3.94
CA ARG A 71 -16.86 -8.11 -5.36
C ARG A 71 -17.99 -7.52 -6.18
N LEU A 72 -19.22 -8.00 -6.00
CA LEU A 72 -20.38 -7.45 -6.70
C LEU A 72 -20.59 -5.96 -6.37
N ARG A 73 -20.46 -5.56 -5.10
CA ARG A 73 -20.52 -4.14 -4.68
C ARG A 73 -19.45 -3.31 -5.38
N ILE A 74 -18.21 -3.80 -5.44
CA ILE A 74 -17.12 -3.10 -6.13
C ILE A 74 -17.38 -2.98 -7.63
N LEU A 75 -17.92 -4.02 -8.29
CA LEU A 75 -18.33 -3.95 -9.70
C LEU A 75 -19.41 -2.89 -9.92
N VAL A 76 -20.46 -2.89 -9.10
CA VAL A 76 -21.56 -1.91 -9.19
C VAL A 76 -21.04 -0.49 -8.97
N MET A 77 -20.20 -0.25 -7.95
CA MET A 77 -19.58 1.06 -7.71
C MET A 77 -18.71 1.50 -8.89
N THR A 78 -17.91 0.58 -9.45
CA THR A 78 -17.06 0.87 -10.61
C THR A 78 -17.89 1.23 -11.84
N LEU A 79 -18.97 0.49 -12.11
CA LEU A 79 -19.90 0.77 -13.22
C LEU A 79 -20.66 2.09 -13.01
N ALA A 80 -21.07 2.40 -11.78
CA ALA A 80 -21.72 3.67 -11.46
C ALA A 80 -20.78 4.85 -11.71
N LEU A 81 -19.54 4.77 -11.24
CA LEU A 81 -18.54 5.81 -11.46
C LEU A 81 -18.15 5.95 -12.93
N TRP A 82 -18.06 4.83 -13.66
CA TRP A 82 -17.91 4.83 -15.11
C TRP A 82 -19.10 5.53 -15.80
N GLY A 83 -20.33 5.24 -15.39
CA GLY A 83 -21.55 5.89 -15.89
C GLY A 83 -21.54 7.40 -15.67
N VAL A 84 -21.20 7.85 -14.47
CA VAL A 84 -21.03 9.30 -14.15
C VAL A 84 -20.00 9.95 -15.06
N TYR A 85 -18.85 9.30 -15.27
CA TYR A 85 -17.83 9.80 -16.18
C TYR A 85 -18.29 9.81 -17.65
N ARG A 86 -19.14 8.86 -18.08
CA ARG A 86 -19.71 8.87 -19.43
C ARG A 86 -20.69 10.02 -19.64
N MET A 87 -21.44 10.40 -18.60
CA MET A 87 -22.35 11.55 -18.65
C MET A 87 -21.59 12.89 -18.65
N ILE A 88 -20.56 13.01 -17.82
CA ILE A 88 -19.77 14.23 -17.67
C ILE A 88 -18.28 13.86 -17.74
N PRO A 89 -17.71 13.66 -18.94
CA PRO A 89 -16.32 13.25 -19.07
C PRO A 89 -15.40 14.45 -18.88
N CYS A 90 -15.01 14.72 -17.64
CA CYS A 90 -14.11 15.80 -17.27
C CYS A 90 -12.99 15.28 -16.35
N ARG A 91 -12.04 16.15 -16.02
CA ARG A 91 -10.87 15.76 -15.22
C ARG A 91 -11.27 15.32 -13.81
N ILE A 92 -12.25 15.98 -13.21
CA ILE A 92 -12.73 15.66 -11.87
C ILE A 92 -13.42 14.29 -11.83
N THR A 93 -14.32 13.99 -12.77
CA THR A 93 -14.98 12.68 -12.79
C THR A 93 -13.98 11.55 -13.06
N LYS A 94 -12.92 11.81 -13.83
CA LYS A 94 -11.78 10.89 -13.97
C LYS A 94 -11.00 10.72 -12.66
N MET A 95 -10.73 11.82 -11.95
CA MET A 95 -10.05 11.79 -10.64
C MET A 95 -10.84 10.97 -9.63
N VAL A 96 -12.15 11.20 -9.55
CA VAL A 96 -13.02 10.51 -8.60
C VAL A 96 -13.02 9.02 -8.89
N ARG A 97 -13.03 8.60 -10.16
CA ARG A 97 -12.84 7.19 -10.54
C ARG A 97 -11.52 6.62 -10.02
N ILE A 98 -10.41 7.32 -10.26
CA ILE A 98 -9.07 6.89 -9.82
C ILE A 98 -9.01 6.80 -8.29
N MET A 99 -9.40 7.86 -7.59
CA MET A 99 -9.34 7.95 -6.13
C MET A 99 -10.25 6.92 -5.47
N ALA A 100 -11.43 6.65 -6.03
CA ALA A 100 -12.31 5.59 -5.54
C ALA A 100 -11.64 4.22 -5.63
N GLN A 101 -10.97 3.89 -6.75
CA GLN A 101 -10.28 2.61 -6.89
C GLN A 101 -9.10 2.47 -5.92
N ILE A 102 -8.37 3.56 -5.66
CA ILE A 102 -7.31 3.57 -4.63
C ILE A 102 -7.91 3.41 -3.23
N ALA A 103 -9.00 4.10 -2.91
CA ALA A 103 -9.67 3.98 -1.61
C ALA A 103 -10.22 2.57 -1.38
N LEU A 104 -10.73 1.92 -2.43
CA LEU A 104 -11.22 0.53 -2.36
C LEU A 104 -10.12 -0.49 -2.06
N LEU A 105 -8.84 -0.14 -2.11
CA LEU A 105 -7.75 -1.02 -1.66
C LEU A 105 -7.89 -1.43 -0.20
N ALA A 106 -8.46 -0.56 0.65
CA ALA A 106 -8.75 -0.88 2.05
C ALA A 106 -9.83 -1.97 2.16
N TRP A 107 -10.76 -2.05 1.20
CA TRP A 107 -11.75 -3.13 1.13
C TRP A 107 -11.12 -4.43 0.63
N TRP A 108 -10.18 -4.34 -0.30
CA TRP A 108 -9.48 -5.50 -0.85
C TRP A 108 -8.45 -6.12 0.10
N TYR A 109 -7.97 -5.37 1.09
CA TYR A 109 -6.92 -5.85 2.00
C TYR A 109 -7.39 -7.02 2.88
N PRO A 110 -8.53 -6.96 3.60
CA PRO A 110 -9.02 -8.10 4.39
C PRO A 110 -9.24 -9.38 3.58
N ASP A 111 -9.58 -9.25 2.29
CA ASP A 111 -9.74 -10.38 1.37
C ASP A 111 -8.44 -11.20 1.20
N THR A 112 -7.27 -10.57 1.40
CA THR A 112 -5.98 -11.29 1.37
C THR A 112 -5.92 -12.33 2.49
N TYR A 113 -6.31 -11.96 3.72
CA TYR A 113 -6.38 -12.85 4.87
C TYR A 113 -7.39 -13.99 4.67
N GLU A 114 -8.58 -13.68 4.14
CA GLU A 114 -9.65 -14.65 3.91
C GLU A 114 -9.21 -15.85 3.07
N ILE A 115 -8.38 -15.62 2.05
CA ILE A 115 -7.82 -16.68 1.21
C ILE A 115 -6.54 -17.25 1.83
N ASN A 116 -5.67 -16.37 2.34
CA ASN A 116 -4.38 -16.75 2.90
C ASN A 116 -4.48 -17.76 4.06
N ARG A 117 -5.51 -17.60 4.91
CA ARG A 117 -5.72 -18.47 6.08
C ARG A 117 -6.06 -19.93 5.78
N MET A 118 -6.20 -20.29 4.51
CA MET A 118 -6.34 -21.69 4.07
C MET A 118 -4.99 -22.41 3.98
N PHE A 119 -3.88 -21.67 4.04
CA PHE A 119 -2.52 -22.19 3.93
C PHE A 119 -1.82 -22.19 5.30
N PRO A 120 -0.94 -23.18 5.56
CA PRO A 120 -0.23 -23.26 6.82
C PRO A 120 0.77 -22.11 6.96
N ASN A 121 0.85 -21.54 8.16
CA ASN A 121 1.72 -20.43 8.48
C ASN A 121 3.23 -20.72 8.27
N LEU A 122 3.95 -19.74 7.73
CA LEU A 122 5.38 -19.83 7.41
C LEU A 122 6.30 -19.00 8.31
N ASP A 123 5.77 -18.26 9.31
CA ASP A 123 6.57 -17.34 10.14
C ASP A 123 7.76 -18.02 10.84
N HIS A 124 7.64 -19.29 11.23
CA HIS A 124 8.75 -20.05 11.80
C HIS A 124 9.99 -20.08 10.90
N LEU A 125 9.81 -20.12 9.58
CA LEU A 125 10.92 -20.04 8.61
C LEU A 125 11.48 -18.62 8.54
N PHE A 126 10.62 -17.61 8.50
CA PHE A 126 11.03 -16.20 8.38
C PHE A 126 11.74 -15.71 9.65
N ALA A 127 11.21 -16.03 10.82
CA ALA A 127 11.85 -15.77 12.10
C ALA A 127 13.18 -16.54 12.22
N GLY A 128 13.23 -17.79 11.76
CA GLY A 128 14.46 -18.59 11.66
C GLY A 128 15.51 -17.94 10.78
N TRP A 129 15.15 -17.52 9.55
CA TRP A 129 16.06 -16.82 8.64
C TRP A 129 16.54 -15.49 9.20
N GLU A 130 15.68 -14.75 9.89
CA GLU A 130 16.07 -13.52 10.59
C GLU A 130 17.10 -13.81 11.68
N GLN A 131 16.87 -14.87 12.48
CA GLN A 131 17.81 -15.31 13.52
C GLN A 131 19.15 -15.75 12.92
N ASP A 132 19.14 -16.52 11.85
CA ASP A 132 20.35 -17.02 11.18
C ASP A 132 21.16 -15.88 10.53
N LEU A 133 20.48 -14.90 9.94
CA LEU A 133 21.12 -13.80 9.20
C LEU A 133 21.66 -12.70 10.12
N PHE A 134 20.93 -12.36 11.18
CA PHE A 134 21.26 -11.22 12.05
C PHE A 134 21.74 -11.63 13.45
N GLY A 135 21.67 -12.92 13.80
CA GLY A 135 21.98 -13.42 15.14
C GLY A 135 20.98 -12.98 16.21
N CYS A 136 19.89 -12.33 15.84
CA CYS A 136 18.83 -11.86 16.74
C CYS A 136 17.53 -11.62 15.97
N GLN A 137 16.49 -11.20 16.69
CA GLN A 137 15.23 -10.73 16.13
C GLN A 137 15.16 -9.19 16.16
N PRO A 138 15.60 -8.46 15.11
CA PRO A 138 15.45 -7.01 14.98
C PRO A 138 14.09 -6.46 15.43
N ALA A 139 12.98 -7.06 14.99
CA ALA A 139 11.65 -6.60 15.36
C ALA A 139 11.40 -6.64 16.88
N LEU A 140 12.00 -7.61 17.58
CA LEU A 140 11.90 -7.71 19.03
C LEU A 140 12.81 -6.71 19.76
N LEU A 141 13.97 -6.41 19.20
CA LEU A 141 15.03 -5.66 19.89
C LEU A 141 15.02 -4.17 19.58
N PHE A 142 14.49 -3.74 18.43
CA PHE A 142 14.67 -2.38 17.95
C PHE A 142 14.05 -1.33 18.88
N ALA A 143 12.78 -1.52 19.26
CA ALA A 143 12.11 -0.64 20.22
C ALA A 143 12.71 -0.71 21.64
N LYS A 144 13.27 -1.87 22.03
CA LYS A 144 13.99 -2.01 23.32
C LYS A 144 15.30 -1.23 23.33
N ALA A 145 16.00 -1.19 22.19
CA ALA A 145 17.25 -0.46 22.04
C ALA A 145 17.05 1.06 21.96
N MET A 146 15.87 1.51 21.50
CA MET A 146 15.54 2.93 21.39
C MET A 146 14.17 3.25 22.01
N PRO A 147 14.01 3.11 23.35
CA PRO A 147 12.71 3.19 24.02
C PRO A 147 12.21 4.63 24.24
N TRP A 148 12.88 5.63 23.68
CA TRP A 148 12.58 7.04 23.96
C TRP A 148 11.27 7.47 23.30
N ALA A 149 10.45 8.21 24.03
CA ALA A 149 9.13 8.66 23.56
C ALA A 149 9.19 9.39 22.21
N VAL A 150 10.20 10.24 22.00
CA VAL A 150 10.41 10.95 20.73
C VAL A 150 10.66 9.99 19.57
N VAL A 151 11.48 8.95 19.78
CA VAL A 151 11.75 7.96 18.73
C VAL A 151 10.52 7.13 18.45
N SER A 152 9.84 6.66 19.50
CA SER A 152 8.58 5.92 19.36
C SER A 152 7.55 6.70 18.53
N GLU A 153 7.34 7.97 18.87
CA GLU A 153 6.35 8.80 18.17
C GLU A 153 6.76 9.10 16.72
N LEU A 154 8.05 9.30 16.45
CA LEU A 154 8.55 9.45 15.08
C LEU A 154 8.39 8.18 14.24
N MET A 155 8.54 7.00 14.84
CA MET A 155 8.31 5.72 14.17
C MET A 155 6.81 5.53 13.89
N SER A 156 5.94 5.75 14.88
CA SER A 156 4.49 5.68 14.67
C SER A 156 4.01 6.68 13.62
N MET A 157 4.55 7.92 13.65
CA MET A 157 4.31 8.92 12.60
C MET A 157 4.76 8.40 11.23
N GLY A 158 5.97 7.85 11.14
CA GLY A 158 6.50 7.27 9.91
C GLY A 158 5.57 6.21 9.32
N TYR A 159 5.14 5.26 10.14
CA TYR A 159 4.20 4.21 9.72
C TYR A 159 2.88 4.80 9.23
N PHE A 160 2.26 5.71 10.01
CA PHE A 160 1.01 6.36 9.64
C PHE A 160 1.11 7.22 8.37
N MET A 161 2.27 7.82 8.10
CA MET A 161 2.52 8.62 6.90
C MET A 161 2.47 7.83 5.58
N TYR A 162 2.34 6.51 5.64
CA TYR A 162 2.07 5.66 4.48
C TYR A 162 0.88 6.15 3.64
N TYR A 163 -0.28 6.38 4.26
CA TYR A 163 -1.48 6.81 3.52
C TYR A 163 -1.36 8.24 2.95
N PRO A 164 -0.92 9.25 3.74
CA PRO A 164 -0.65 10.59 3.22
C PRO A 164 0.38 10.62 2.08
N MET A 165 1.42 9.78 2.11
CA MET A 165 2.43 9.72 1.04
C MET A 165 1.83 9.27 -0.30
N ILE A 166 1.00 8.23 -0.28
CA ILE A 166 0.30 7.75 -1.49
C ILE A 166 -0.63 8.84 -2.03
N ALA A 167 -1.43 9.45 -1.15
CA ALA A 167 -2.33 10.53 -1.52
C ALA A 167 -1.57 11.73 -2.10
N ALA A 168 -0.45 12.13 -1.49
CA ALA A 168 0.38 13.23 -1.94
C ALA A 168 0.91 13.01 -3.37
N VAL A 169 1.39 11.81 -3.70
CA VAL A 169 1.86 11.50 -5.06
C VAL A 169 0.72 11.54 -6.06
N VAL A 170 -0.41 10.90 -5.77
CA VAL A 170 -1.56 10.86 -6.69
C VAL A 170 -2.12 12.27 -6.94
N LEU A 171 -2.31 13.06 -5.88
CA LEU A 171 -2.83 14.42 -5.98
C LEU A 171 -1.82 15.34 -6.68
N TYR A 172 -0.52 15.21 -6.37
CA TYR A 172 0.52 15.98 -7.06
C TYR A 172 0.51 15.71 -8.56
N TYR A 173 0.46 14.44 -8.96
CA TYR A 173 0.41 14.09 -10.38
C TYR A 173 -0.89 14.58 -11.02
N PHE A 174 -2.03 14.49 -10.33
CA PHE A 174 -3.29 14.98 -10.86
C PHE A 174 -3.29 16.50 -11.10
N PHE A 175 -2.88 17.29 -10.10
CA PHE A 175 -2.95 18.76 -10.17
C PHE A 175 -1.77 19.40 -10.89
N CYS A 176 -0.58 18.80 -10.83
CA CYS A 176 0.65 19.40 -11.37
C CYS A 176 1.16 18.69 -12.64
N ARG A 177 0.75 17.44 -12.90
CA ARG A 177 1.22 16.63 -14.05
C ARG A 177 0.11 15.75 -14.64
N TYR A 178 -1.06 16.34 -14.90
CA TYR A 178 -2.28 15.62 -15.28
C TYR A 178 -2.09 14.57 -16.39
N TYR A 179 -1.26 14.85 -17.40
CA TYR A 179 -0.97 13.93 -18.51
C TYR A 179 -0.32 12.61 -18.07
N GLU A 180 0.42 12.58 -16.97
CA GLU A 180 1.01 11.35 -16.42
C GLU A 180 0.17 10.74 -15.28
N ALA A 181 -0.88 11.43 -14.81
CA ALA A 181 -1.62 11.03 -13.62
C ALA A 181 -2.27 9.64 -13.77
N GLU A 182 -2.89 9.33 -14.91
CA GLU A 182 -3.47 8.00 -15.14
C GLU A 182 -2.42 6.89 -15.07
N ARG A 183 -1.23 7.14 -15.64
CA ARG A 183 -0.11 6.19 -15.65
C ARG A 183 0.43 5.96 -14.25
N VAL A 184 0.64 7.03 -13.49
CA VAL A 184 1.14 6.93 -12.11
C VAL A 184 0.13 6.23 -11.21
N SER A 185 -1.15 6.56 -11.31
CA SER A 185 -2.19 5.89 -10.54
C SER A 185 -2.34 4.41 -10.93
N PHE A 186 -2.14 4.06 -12.21
CA PHE A 186 -2.05 2.67 -12.65
C PHE A 186 -0.87 1.95 -12.00
N VAL A 187 0.34 2.54 -12.01
CA VAL A 187 1.53 1.93 -11.39
C VAL A 187 1.31 1.69 -9.90
N LEU A 188 0.76 2.67 -9.18
CA LEU A 188 0.45 2.52 -7.75
C LEU A 188 -0.59 1.42 -7.52
N LEU A 189 -1.75 1.47 -8.17
CA LEU A 189 -2.81 0.48 -7.97
C LEU A 189 -2.34 -0.94 -8.34
N ALA A 190 -1.64 -1.07 -9.46
CA ALA A 190 -1.11 -2.36 -9.89
C ALA A 190 -0.06 -2.91 -8.92
N SER A 191 0.80 -2.06 -8.34
CA SER A 191 1.75 -2.50 -7.32
C SER A 191 1.05 -3.07 -6.08
N PHE A 192 -0.04 -2.44 -5.61
CA PHE A 192 -0.85 -2.98 -4.52
C PHE A 192 -1.41 -4.35 -4.84
N PHE A 193 -2.02 -4.53 -6.02
CA PHE A 193 -2.56 -5.83 -6.40
C PHE A 193 -1.48 -6.90 -6.58
N ILE A 194 -0.27 -6.54 -7.02
CA ILE A 194 0.86 -7.47 -7.05
C ILE A 194 1.23 -7.91 -5.63
N TYR A 195 1.34 -6.98 -4.67
CA TYR A 195 1.59 -7.33 -3.27
C TYR A 195 0.46 -8.19 -2.69
N TYR A 196 -0.80 -7.84 -2.95
CA TYR A 196 -1.95 -8.62 -2.46
C TYR A 196 -1.96 -10.05 -3.01
N LEU A 197 -1.57 -10.26 -4.28
CA LEU A 197 -1.41 -11.61 -4.82
C LEU A 197 -0.30 -12.39 -4.09
N ILE A 198 0.82 -11.74 -3.79
CA ILE A 198 1.88 -12.39 -2.98
C ILE A 198 1.33 -12.75 -1.60
N TYR A 199 0.62 -11.82 -0.94
CA TYR A 199 0.04 -12.03 0.39
C TYR A 199 -0.98 -13.14 0.44
N ILE A 200 -1.75 -13.35 -0.63
CA ILE A 200 -2.68 -14.48 -0.71
C ILE A 200 -1.94 -15.81 -0.61
N TYR A 201 -0.79 -15.96 -1.30
CA TYR A 201 -0.12 -17.26 -1.45
C TYR A 201 1.11 -17.46 -0.56
N VAL A 202 1.55 -16.42 0.16
CA VAL A 202 2.70 -16.47 1.09
C VAL A 202 2.18 -16.18 2.51
N PRO A 203 1.76 -17.19 3.28
CA PRO A 203 1.15 -17.05 4.61
C PRO A 203 2.17 -16.71 5.70
N VAL A 204 2.61 -15.45 5.68
CA VAL A 204 3.42 -14.84 6.74
C VAL A 204 2.60 -13.73 7.38
N VAL A 205 2.38 -13.84 8.69
CA VAL A 205 1.54 -12.94 9.48
C VAL A 205 2.35 -11.80 10.09
N GLY A 206 3.65 -12.00 10.33
CA GLY A 206 4.55 -11.00 10.85
C GLY A 206 4.72 -11.04 12.37
N PRO A 207 5.73 -10.32 12.90
CA PRO A 207 6.14 -10.43 14.29
C PRO A 207 5.02 -10.09 15.29
N THR A 208 4.19 -9.08 15.01
CA THR A 208 3.13 -8.64 15.93
C THR A 208 2.11 -9.75 16.23
N PHE A 209 1.83 -10.65 15.28
CA PHE A 209 0.92 -11.79 15.47
C PHE A 209 1.69 -13.04 15.90
N TYR A 210 2.84 -13.32 15.26
CA TYR A 210 3.61 -14.53 15.53
C TYR A 210 4.24 -14.53 16.92
N PHE A 211 4.79 -13.40 17.38
CA PHE A 211 5.41 -13.31 18.70
C PHE A 211 4.38 -13.32 19.83
N ASP A 212 3.16 -12.83 19.57
CA ASP A 212 2.04 -12.97 20.50
C ASP A 212 1.69 -14.45 20.67
N ALA A 213 1.50 -15.16 19.56
CA ALA A 213 1.06 -16.55 19.55
C ALA A 213 2.08 -17.53 20.15
N VAL A 214 3.38 -17.32 19.89
CA VAL A 214 4.46 -18.16 20.45
C VAL A 214 4.82 -17.73 21.88
N GLY A 215 4.73 -16.44 22.17
CA GLY A 215 5.22 -15.85 23.41
C GLY A 215 6.61 -15.24 23.24
N VAL A 216 6.70 -13.95 23.58
CA VAL A 216 7.92 -13.13 23.44
C VAL A 216 9.15 -13.73 24.14
N GLN A 217 8.96 -14.43 25.26
CA GLN A 217 10.06 -15.07 25.99
C GLN A 217 10.70 -16.22 25.21
N ASP A 218 9.92 -16.99 24.46
CA ASP A 218 10.42 -18.13 23.70
C ASP A 218 11.03 -17.67 22.37
N ILE A 219 10.44 -16.66 21.73
CA ILE A 219 11.07 -15.92 20.62
C ILE A 219 12.45 -15.38 21.03
N ALA A 220 12.57 -14.78 22.23
CA ALA A 220 13.84 -14.27 22.74
C ALA A 220 14.90 -15.35 22.98
N LYS A 221 14.49 -16.61 23.18
CA LYS A 221 15.38 -17.78 23.30
C LYS A 221 15.71 -18.41 21.95
N GLY A 222 15.19 -17.87 20.84
CA GLY A 222 15.39 -18.42 19.49
C GLY A 222 14.50 -19.64 19.18
N ILE A 223 13.34 -19.76 19.85
CA ILE A 223 12.39 -20.85 19.63
C ILE A 223 11.31 -20.38 18.67
N PHE A 224 11.25 -20.97 17.47
CA PHE A 224 10.33 -20.60 16.40
C PHE A 224 9.50 -21.83 15.96
N PRO A 225 8.43 -22.19 16.68
CA PRO A 225 7.63 -23.36 16.34
C PRO A 225 6.75 -23.10 15.11
N ALA A 226 6.53 -24.14 14.31
CA ALA A 226 5.55 -24.09 13.23
C ALA A 226 4.13 -24.01 13.80
N MET A 227 3.38 -22.98 13.43
CA MET A 227 2.03 -22.71 13.98
C MET A 227 0.89 -23.35 13.16
N GLY A 228 1.20 -23.93 12.00
CA GLY A 228 0.20 -24.57 11.14
C GLY A 228 -0.97 -23.63 10.84
N ASP A 229 -2.19 -24.06 11.19
CA ASP A 229 -3.42 -23.33 10.90
C ASP A 229 -3.88 -22.41 12.05
N TYR A 230 -3.04 -22.14 13.05
CA TYR A 230 -3.41 -21.33 14.24
C TYR A 230 -4.06 -19.99 13.89
N PHE A 231 -3.48 -19.26 12.93
CA PHE A 231 -3.94 -17.95 12.48
C PHE A 231 -5.20 -18.00 11.61
N SER A 232 -5.80 -19.17 11.37
CA SER A 232 -7.09 -19.25 10.67
C SER A 232 -8.27 -18.76 11.52
N THR A 233 -8.13 -18.84 12.84
CA THR A 233 -9.15 -18.48 13.83
C THR A 233 -8.67 -17.49 14.88
N HIS A 234 -7.36 -17.31 15.05
CA HIS A 234 -6.77 -16.41 16.03
C HIS A 234 -6.22 -15.15 15.36
N THR A 235 -6.68 -13.99 15.82
CA THR A 235 -6.33 -12.68 15.25
C THR A 235 -5.71 -11.72 16.27
N ASN A 236 -5.36 -12.23 17.46
CA ASN A 236 -4.69 -11.44 18.49
C ASN A 236 -3.29 -11.02 18.02
N CYS A 237 -2.86 -9.84 18.45
CA CYS A 237 -1.53 -9.32 18.17
C CYS A 237 -1.01 -8.51 19.34
N LEU A 238 0.31 -8.35 19.39
CA LEU A 238 0.97 -7.46 20.32
C LEU A 238 0.54 -6.00 20.09
N PRO A 239 0.40 -5.20 21.16
CA PRO A 239 0.29 -3.75 21.01
C PRO A 239 1.58 -3.19 20.42
N THR A 240 1.49 -2.04 19.74
CA THR A 240 2.68 -1.32 19.28
C THR A 240 3.63 -1.07 20.47
N PRO A 241 4.94 -1.34 20.35
CA PRO A 241 5.89 -1.06 21.40
C PRO A 241 6.21 0.44 21.51
N GLY A 242 6.57 0.89 22.71
CA GLY A 242 7.09 2.24 22.96
C GLY A 242 6.15 3.12 23.78
N TYR A 243 6.07 4.41 23.44
CA TYR A 243 5.33 5.42 24.19
C TYR A 243 3.86 5.47 23.76
N THR A 244 2.97 5.09 24.67
CA THR A 244 1.55 4.86 24.40
C THR A 244 0.70 6.13 24.40
N ASP A 245 1.16 7.21 25.04
CA ASP A 245 0.38 8.46 25.17
C ASP A 245 0.59 9.41 23.96
N GLY A 246 1.24 8.92 22.90
CA GLY A 246 1.52 9.66 21.67
C GLY A 246 0.30 9.72 20.73
N ILE A 247 0.16 10.80 19.97
CA ILE A 247 -0.96 10.96 19.03
C ILE A 247 -0.82 9.97 17.87
N PHE A 248 0.39 9.84 17.32
CA PHE A 248 0.65 8.92 16.22
C PHE A 248 0.63 7.47 16.69
N TYR A 249 1.03 7.18 17.93
CA TYR A 249 0.82 5.88 18.53
C TYR A 249 -0.66 5.47 18.45
N GLN A 250 -1.57 6.33 18.93
CA GLN A 250 -3.02 6.04 18.92
C GLN A 250 -3.55 5.88 17.49
N LEU A 251 -3.12 6.72 16.54
CA LEU A 251 -3.50 6.58 15.13
C LEU A 251 -3.05 5.25 14.51
N VAL A 252 -1.89 4.72 14.93
CA VAL A 252 -1.43 3.39 14.50
C VAL A 252 -2.31 2.31 15.12
N GLU A 253 -2.54 2.33 16.43
CA GLU A 253 -3.41 1.33 17.08
C GLU A 253 -4.84 1.34 16.52
N ASP A 254 -5.42 2.52 16.27
CA ASP A 254 -6.73 2.65 15.61
C ASP A 254 -6.73 2.01 14.21
N ALA A 255 -5.65 2.20 13.44
CA ALA A 255 -5.51 1.60 12.12
C ALA A 255 -5.35 0.07 12.19
N LYS A 256 -4.63 -0.43 13.20
CA LYS A 256 -4.48 -1.87 13.48
C LYS A 256 -5.83 -2.48 13.81
N GLU A 257 -6.57 -1.89 14.74
CA GLU A 257 -7.89 -2.37 15.16
C GLU A 257 -8.88 -2.39 13.99
N ALA A 258 -8.89 -1.33 13.18
CA ALA A 258 -9.82 -1.20 12.05
C ALA A 258 -9.54 -2.19 10.91
N GLY A 259 -8.27 -2.54 10.67
CA GLY A 259 -7.89 -3.14 9.38
C GLY A 259 -6.77 -4.18 9.38
N GLU A 260 -5.89 -4.25 10.39
CA GLU A 260 -4.83 -5.27 10.39
C GLU A 260 -5.40 -6.66 10.58
N ARG A 261 -4.80 -7.61 9.88
CA ARG A 261 -5.19 -9.03 9.86
C ARG A 261 -3.90 -9.86 9.89
N PRO A 262 -3.93 -11.11 10.39
CA PRO A 262 -2.77 -12.00 10.41
C PRO A 262 -2.40 -12.47 8.99
N THR A 263 -1.80 -11.57 8.21
CA THR A 263 -1.33 -11.81 6.84
C THR A 263 -0.45 -10.63 6.40
N ALA A 264 0.00 -10.65 5.15
CA ALA A 264 0.62 -9.51 4.47
C ALA A 264 1.95 -8.99 5.06
N ALA A 265 2.66 -9.80 5.83
CA ALA A 265 3.99 -9.43 6.30
C ALA A 265 5.04 -9.46 5.17
N PHE A 266 5.13 -10.55 4.40
CA PHE A 266 6.17 -10.68 3.38
C PHE A 266 5.67 -10.51 1.94
N PRO A 267 6.35 -9.70 1.11
CA PRO A 267 7.29 -8.62 1.45
C PRO A 267 6.54 -7.39 1.98
N SER A 268 7.22 -6.46 2.67
CA SER A 268 6.53 -5.28 3.22
C SER A 268 6.05 -4.32 2.12
N SER A 269 4.73 -4.17 1.95
CA SER A 269 4.14 -3.19 1.03
C SER A 269 4.23 -1.77 1.56
N HIS A 270 4.28 -1.57 2.89
CA HIS A 270 4.60 -0.29 3.49
C HIS A 270 5.93 0.24 2.95
N VAL A 271 7.00 -0.57 3.01
CA VAL A 271 8.29 -0.23 2.39
C VAL A 271 8.18 -0.20 0.88
N GLY A 272 7.51 -1.18 0.29
CA GLY A 272 7.46 -1.37 -1.14
C GLY A 272 6.78 -0.24 -1.91
N VAL A 273 5.52 0.04 -1.59
CA VAL A 273 4.71 1.09 -2.22
C VAL A 273 5.23 2.48 -1.87
N SER A 274 5.72 2.72 -0.65
CA SER A 274 6.34 4.01 -0.31
C SER A 274 7.64 4.25 -1.10
N THR A 275 8.43 3.20 -1.36
CA THR A 275 9.59 3.27 -2.26
C THR A 275 9.16 3.59 -3.70
N ILE A 276 8.09 2.97 -4.20
CA ILE A 276 7.49 3.31 -5.50
C ILE A 276 7.04 4.78 -5.52
N CYS A 277 6.43 5.28 -4.44
CA CYS A 277 6.06 6.69 -4.31
C CYS A 277 7.29 7.61 -4.39
N MET A 278 8.40 7.25 -3.75
CA MET A 278 9.66 8.00 -3.83
C MET A 278 10.26 7.98 -5.24
N LEU A 279 10.21 6.84 -5.93
CA LEU A 279 10.66 6.72 -7.33
C LEU A 279 9.77 7.55 -8.27
N LEU A 280 8.47 7.62 -8.03
CA LEU A 280 7.55 8.49 -8.76
C LEU A 280 7.80 9.97 -8.45
N ALA A 281 8.02 10.34 -7.19
CA ALA A 281 8.42 11.68 -6.81
C ALA A 281 9.73 12.10 -7.50
N TRP A 282 10.71 11.19 -7.58
CA TRP A 282 11.93 11.39 -8.36
C TRP A 282 11.64 11.53 -9.86
N HIS A 283 10.81 10.66 -10.43
CA HIS A 283 10.42 10.67 -11.84
C HIS A 283 9.79 12.00 -12.25
N SER A 284 9.04 12.63 -11.33
CA SER A 284 8.46 13.95 -11.53
C SER A 284 9.49 15.08 -11.65
N ARG A 285 10.78 14.82 -11.37
CA ARG A 285 11.85 15.83 -11.28
C ARG A 285 11.57 16.97 -10.30
N ASN A 286 10.55 16.84 -9.45
CA ASN A 286 10.22 17.83 -8.42
C ASN A 286 10.99 17.53 -7.14
N ARG A 287 12.14 18.17 -6.99
CA ARG A 287 12.99 18.03 -5.79
C ARG A 287 12.27 18.40 -4.50
N LYS A 288 11.32 19.35 -4.53
CA LYS A 288 10.57 19.73 -3.32
C LYS A 288 9.71 18.56 -2.83
N LEU A 289 8.93 17.95 -3.72
CA LEU A 289 8.11 16.77 -3.37
C LEU A 289 8.98 15.65 -2.79
N LEU A 290 10.09 15.33 -3.48
CA LEU A 290 11.01 14.29 -3.06
C LEU A 290 11.61 14.55 -1.67
N PHE A 291 12.20 15.72 -1.43
CA PHE A 291 12.86 16.03 -0.16
C PHE A 291 11.88 16.26 0.99
N THR A 292 10.65 16.69 0.71
CA THR A 292 9.59 16.76 1.72
C THR A 292 9.13 15.36 2.16
N MET A 293 9.02 14.41 1.23
CA MET A 293 8.60 13.03 1.56
C MET A 293 9.73 12.19 2.17
N LEU A 294 10.99 12.50 1.85
CA LEU A 294 12.16 11.71 2.27
C LEU A 294 12.26 11.42 3.78
N PRO A 295 12.12 12.39 4.70
CA PRO A 295 12.19 12.07 6.14
C PRO A 295 11.08 11.11 6.58
N PHE A 296 9.85 11.31 6.10
CA PHE A 296 8.73 10.43 6.41
C PHE A 296 8.95 9.02 5.86
N TYR A 297 9.47 8.91 4.64
CA TYR A 297 9.85 7.63 4.04
C TYR A 297 10.89 6.87 4.88
N ILE A 298 11.94 7.56 5.34
CA ILE A 298 12.99 6.94 6.16
C ILE A 298 12.40 6.41 7.48
N PHE A 299 11.60 7.22 8.17
CA PHE A 299 10.92 6.79 9.39
C PHE A 299 9.94 5.65 9.13
N LEU A 300 9.17 5.70 8.04
CA LEU A 300 8.26 4.63 7.64
C LEU A 300 8.99 3.31 7.47
N CYS A 301 10.12 3.29 6.74
CA CYS A 301 10.90 2.08 6.54
C CYS A 301 11.39 1.48 7.86
N MET A 302 11.94 2.31 8.75
CA MET A 302 12.39 1.84 10.07
C MET A 302 11.21 1.42 10.95
N ALA A 303 10.09 2.13 10.86
CA ALA A 303 8.91 1.89 11.68
C ALA A 303 8.33 0.50 11.47
N THR A 304 8.31 -0.02 10.24
CA THR A 304 7.79 -1.36 9.95
C THR A 304 8.39 -2.46 10.83
N VAL A 305 9.68 -2.36 11.14
CA VAL A 305 10.39 -3.29 12.04
C VAL A 305 10.25 -2.83 13.50
N TYR A 306 10.37 -1.53 13.77
CA TYR A 306 10.29 -0.98 15.12
C TYR A 306 8.96 -1.31 15.81
N ILE A 307 7.84 -1.19 15.09
CA ILE A 307 6.50 -1.46 15.63
C ILE A 307 6.10 -2.94 15.56
N GLN A 308 7.02 -3.82 15.14
CA GLN A 308 6.79 -5.26 15.00
C GLN A 308 5.78 -5.67 13.91
N ALA A 309 5.43 -4.77 12.99
CA ALA A 309 4.58 -5.13 11.86
C ALA A 309 5.27 -6.10 10.89
N HIS A 310 6.60 -5.99 10.77
CA HIS A 310 7.39 -6.74 9.79
C HIS A 310 8.72 -7.24 10.38
N TYR A 311 9.18 -8.38 9.89
CA TYR A 311 10.57 -8.79 10.02
C TYR A 311 11.46 -7.84 9.21
N LEU A 312 12.74 -7.72 9.58
CA LEU A 312 13.69 -6.90 8.82
C LEU A 312 13.88 -7.42 7.40
N ILE A 313 13.83 -8.74 7.21
CA ILE A 313 13.89 -9.37 5.89
C ILE A 313 12.70 -8.98 5.00
N ASP A 314 11.51 -8.76 5.58
CA ASP A 314 10.33 -8.33 4.84
C ASP A 314 10.51 -6.90 4.31
N ALA A 315 11.09 -6.01 5.13
CA ALA A 315 11.40 -4.64 4.76
C ALA A 315 12.43 -4.58 3.62
N ILE A 316 13.50 -5.38 3.71
CA ILE A 316 14.53 -5.50 2.66
C ILE A 316 13.91 -6.04 1.37
N ALA A 317 13.11 -7.10 1.45
CA ALA A 317 12.43 -7.67 0.29
C ALA A 317 11.42 -6.68 -0.31
N GLY A 318 10.73 -5.89 0.51
CA GLY A 318 9.87 -4.79 0.07
C GLY A 318 10.63 -3.75 -0.74
N TRP A 319 11.82 -3.36 -0.30
CA TRP A 319 12.67 -2.41 -1.02
C TRP A 319 13.16 -2.96 -2.37
N ILE A 320 13.63 -4.21 -2.39
CA ILE A 320 14.11 -4.86 -3.63
C ILE A 320 12.95 -5.05 -4.62
N SER A 321 11.82 -5.59 -4.16
CA SER A 321 10.66 -5.85 -5.01
C SER A 321 10.05 -4.56 -5.56
N ALA A 322 10.05 -3.46 -4.79
CA ALA A 322 9.61 -2.15 -5.27
C ALA A 322 10.35 -1.68 -6.52
N ILE A 323 11.67 -1.85 -6.56
CA ILE A 323 12.50 -1.47 -7.71
C ILE A 323 12.07 -2.27 -8.94
N VAL A 324 11.95 -3.60 -8.79
CA VAL A 324 11.56 -4.50 -9.88
C VAL A 324 10.15 -4.17 -10.37
N ILE A 325 9.18 -4.05 -9.46
CA ILE A 325 7.78 -3.75 -9.76
C ILE A 325 7.67 -2.38 -10.44
N TYR A 326 8.35 -1.36 -9.93
CA TYR A 326 8.36 -0.02 -10.52
C TYR A 326 8.81 -0.05 -11.98
N PHE A 327 9.99 -0.62 -12.25
CA PHE A 327 10.53 -0.63 -13.61
C PHE A 327 9.70 -1.49 -14.56
N MET A 328 9.20 -2.64 -14.09
CA MET A 328 8.29 -3.50 -14.85
C MET A 328 7.01 -2.74 -15.23
N LEU A 329 6.32 -2.12 -14.26
CA LEU A 329 5.07 -1.42 -14.52
C LEU A 329 5.28 -0.15 -15.35
N MET A 330 6.39 0.56 -15.15
CA MET A 330 6.76 1.70 -16.00
C MET A 330 7.03 1.26 -17.44
N ALA A 331 7.66 0.11 -17.67
CA ALA A 331 7.88 -0.43 -19.01
C ALA A 331 6.57 -0.83 -19.69
N VAL A 332 5.71 -1.60 -18.99
CA VAL A 332 4.40 -2.04 -19.50
C VAL A 332 3.49 -0.85 -19.82
N SER A 333 3.53 0.19 -18.98
CA SER A 333 2.70 1.39 -19.14
C SER A 333 3.27 2.46 -20.07
N LYS A 334 4.38 2.20 -20.77
CA LYS A 334 5.09 3.23 -21.59
C LYS A 334 4.19 3.91 -22.64
N ASN A 335 3.21 3.19 -23.17
CA ASN A 335 2.30 3.69 -24.20
C ASN A 335 1.00 4.31 -23.65
N MET A 336 0.84 4.36 -22.32
CA MET A 336 -0.27 5.05 -21.69
C MET A 336 -0.10 6.56 -21.86
N LYS A 337 -1.11 7.20 -22.46
CA LYS A 337 -1.15 8.64 -22.73
C LYS A 337 -1.98 9.39 -21.70
#